data_AF-Q0ICE2-F1
#
_entry.id   AF-Q0ICE2-F1
#
_cell.length_a   1.000
_cell.length_b   1.000
_cell.length_c   1.000
_cell.angle_alpha   90.00
_cell.angle_beta   90.00
_cell.angle_gamma   90.00
#
_symmetry.space_group_name_H-M   'P 1'
#
loop_
_entity.id
_entity.type
_entity.pdbx_description
1 polymer ?
#
loop_
_entity_poly.entity_id
_entity_poly.type
_entity_poly.pdbx_seq_one_letter_code
_entity_poly.pdbx_strand_id
1 'polypeptide(L)'
;MARKQFLSTIPRKPQKQNGFAGMSELIIASGVGTLLIMASGAALRSTGTLIKQSEVKTTLRQNSINGLRLMRSEVERSMHLVLNKTESTSEDQAHINLSDSRYSSLLSECAALAGNSLFKPMFGVKMVELTKPVLYGVSIGSGGYSIERCGAPLDPGGKYKETENLFLSRVIDHVGAIPCRQKSELNQGESLSTACEDNAPTLAQILASTNFTFTAGKTPNRSERQPGLRIETDTNYKLIKFIDPTQSTEDSITQSFINKLGVGDKQLTEQPLYFTAFARADKRIGNFGDDGQGGPLSGAFFQNITSNKVRFAVDGSGSMSACVMWGEGYGTWRTFYDPKEGRYRDTRRICALTRMEALISEMTMILDQLPVNTKVGITSFSSDGYMNNREWSESSNGLVRIGNEGKRDSAIAFVNTLDDSKVTKWGGTYPWKAIQKAFDDTETDTLYLMSDGQPNRDRNGGGWSNWDHQSTADYYANENHDRNHNGKDRALIVNSTSLGLESRWLEMLSEKTQGYYNQIDKENLQENS
;
A
#
# COMPACT_ATOMS: atom_id res chain seq x y z
N MET A 1 28.66 -46.95 54.48
CA MET A 1 27.56 -46.38 55.30
C MET A 1 26.36 -46.12 54.39
N ALA A 2 25.19 -46.65 54.78
CA ALA A 2 23.78 -46.30 54.48
C ALA A 2 23.38 -45.40 53.28
N ARG A 3 22.20 -45.47 52.62
CA ARG A 3 21.03 -46.39 52.50
C ARG A 3 20.01 -45.67 51.55
N LYS A 4 19.33 -46.41 50.67
CA LYS A 4 17.96 -46.24 50.11
C LYS A 4 17.54 -45.05 49.17
N GLN A 5 17.07 -45.48 47.97
CA GLN A 5 15.85 -45.16 47.18
C GLN A 5 14.94 -43.96 47.56
N PHE A 6 14.46 -43.18 46.58
CA PHE A 6 13.10 -43.29 45.94
C PHE A 6 12.85 -42.21 44.86
N LEU A 7 12.04 -42.55 43.85
CA LEU A 7 11.52 -41.73 42.74
C LEU A 7 10.40 -40.76 43.19
N SER A 8 10.28 -39.59 42.55
CA SER A 8 8.98 -38.94 42.21
C SER A 8 9.11 -37.74 41.24
N THR A 9 8.52 -37.87 40.05
CA THR A 9 7.65 -36.93 39.27
C THR A 9 7.91 -35.39 39.14
N ILE A 10 7.83 -34.95 37.87
CA ILE A 10 7.91 -33.61 37.16
C ILE A 10 6.67 -32.69 37.51
N PRO A 11 6.64 -31.31 37.48
CA PRO A 11 6.88 -30.43 36.31
C PRO A 11 7.36 -28.94 36.44
N ARG A 12 7.91 -28.43 35.31
CA ARG A 12 7.96 -27.06 34.71
C ARG A 12 8.23 -25.80 35.57
N LYS A 13 9.25 -25.02 35.15
CA LYS A 13 9.10 -23.67 34.55
C LYS A 13 10.39 -23.23 33.81
N PRO A 14 10.28 -22.61 32.61
CA PRO A 14 11.42 -22.10 31.87
C PRO A 14 11.92 -20.78 32.48
N GLN A 15 13.23 -20.68 32.72
CA GLN A 15 13.86 -19.45 33.13
C GLN A 15 14.13 -18.60 31.89
N LYS A 16 13.46 -17.43 31.87
CA LYS A 16 13.57 -16.31 30.93
C LYS A 16 14.90 -16.24 30.17
N GLN A 17 14.84 -16.38 28.85
CA GLN A 17 15.85 -15.79 27.97
C GLN A 17 15.61 -14.28 27.92
N ASN A 18 16.69 -13.54 28.13
CA ASN A 18 16.75 -12.10 27.96
C ASN A 18 16.32 -11.73 26.54
N GLY A 19 15.48 -10.71 26.45
CA GLY A 19 14.96 -10.17 25.21
C GLY A 19 16.07 -9.67 24.30
N PHE A 20 16.06 -10.16 23.07
CA PHE A 20 16.55 -9.43 21.92
C PHE A 20 15.41 -8.54 21.43
N ALA A 21 15.31 -7.34 21.99
CA ALA A 21 14.58 -6.23 21.39
C ALA A 21 15.47 -5.56 20.35
N GLY A 22 14.91 -5.24 19.19
CA GLY A 22 15.51 -4.32 18.22
C GLY A 22 16.27 -4.97 17.06
N MET A 23 15.53 -5.54 16.09
CA MET A 23 16.00 -5.65 14.69
C MET A 23 14.80 -5.68 13.73
N SER A 24 14.14 -4.54 13.56
CA SER A 24 13.17 -4.31 12.46
C SER A 24 13.66 -3.28 11.44
N GLU A 25 14.79 -2.62 11.67
CA GLU A 25 15.33 -1.56 10.78
C GLU A 25 16.48 -2.02 9.85
N LEU A 26 17.01 -3.24 10.00
CA LEU A 26 18.26 -3.62 9.32
C LEU A 26 18.10 -4.33 7.95
N ILE A 27 16.88 -4.42 7.38
CA ILE A 27 16.65 -5.08 6.08
C ILE A 27 15.92 -4.13 5.11
N ILE A 28 16.43 -2.90 4.99
CA ILE A 28 16.14 -2.04 3.84
C ILE A 28 17.33 -2.03 2.85
N ALA A 29 18.49 -2.60 3.21
CA ALA A 29 19.69 -2.58 2.39
C ALA A 29 20.01 -3.89 1.61
N SER A 30 19.37 -5.04 1.92
CA SER A 30 19.86 -6.35 1.45
C SER A 30 18.88 -7.16 0.58
N GLY A 31 18.03 -6.49 -0.19
CA GLY A 31 17.23 -7.10 -1.26
C GLY A 31 17.68 -6.62 -2.63
N VAL A 32 18.80 -7.16 -3.12
CA VAL A 32 19.35 -7.01 -4.49
C VAL A 32 19.21 -5.60 -5.11
N GLY A 33 20.20 -4.74 -4.85
CA GLY A 33 20.59 -3.69 -5.79
C GLY A 33 20.32 -2.21 -5.43
N THR A 34 20.20 -1.83 -4.16
CA THR A 34 20.27 -0.41 -3.77
C THR A 34 21.74 0.02 -3.65
N LEU A 35 22.37 0.32 -4.79
CA LEU A 35 23.62 1.07 -4.78
C LEU A 35 23.29 2.55 -4.57
N LEU A 36 23.12 2.92 -3.30
CA LEU A 36 23.20 4.32 -2.85
C LEU A 36 24.65 4.79 -3.08
N ILE A 37 24.77 5.94 -3.73
CA ILE A 37 25.97 6.58 -4.32
C ILE A 37 26.28 6.13 -5.76
N MET A 38 25.66 6.79 -6.73
CA MET A 38 26.32 7.04 -8.02
C MET A 38 26.26 8.52 -8.34
N ALA A 39 27.33 9.23 -7.95
CA ALA A 39 27.75 10.40 -8.67
C ALA A 39 28.14 9.98 -10.10
N SER A 40 27.82 10.82 -11.09
CA SER A 40 28.16 10.76 -12.53
C SER A 40 27.13 10.07 -13.43
N GLY A 41 26.55 10.85 -14.35
CA GLY A 41 25.70 10.34 -15.42
C GLY A 41 26.48 9.61 -16.52
N ALA A 42 25.89 8.54 -17.06
CA ALA A 42 26.01 8.11 -18.45
C ALA A 42 25.11 6.89 -18.74
N ALA A 43 24.27 7.04 -19.77
CA ALA A 43 23.85 6.06 -20.78
C ALA A 43 23.52 4.59 -20.40
N LEU A 44 22.24 4.22 -20.56
CA LEU A 44 21.86 2.87 -20.96
C LEU A 44 21.11 2.93 -22.31
N ARG A 45 21.83 2.64 -23.39
CA ARG A 45 21.29 2.30 -24.71
C ARG A 45 21.98 1.03 -25.22
N SER A 46 21.22 -0.03 -25.48
CA SER A 46 21.33 -0.84 -26.71
C SER A 46 20.16 -1.82 -26.85
N THR A 47 19.97 -2.36 -28.06
CA THR A 47 18.70 -2.71 -28.69
C THR A 47 18.63 -4.20 -29.06
N GLY A 48 17.48 -4.87 -28.92
CA GLY A 48 17.09 -6.07 -29.69
C GLY A 48 15.58 -6.31 -29.74
N THR A 49 14.94 -6.11 -30.89
CA THR A 49 13.48 -6.01 -31.13
C THR A 49 12.73 -7.35 -31.03
N LEU A 50 11.47 -7.27 -30.55
CA LEU A 50 10.42 -8.31 -30.43
C LEU A 50 10.42 -9.24 -29.19
N ILE A 51 11.35 -9.06 -28.26
CA ILE A 51 11.29 -9.59 -26.86
C ILE A 51 11.14 -8.44 -25.81
N LYS A 52 10.99 -7.20 -26.28
CA LYS A 52 11.19 -5.99 -25.46
C LYS A 52 10.03 -5.54 -24.56
N GLN A 53 8.77 -5.85 -24.88
CA GLN A 53 7.64 -5.25 -24.14
C GLN A 53 7.56 -5.76 -22.70
N SER A 54 7.72 -7.08 -22.49
CA SER A 54 7.73 -7.67 -21.15
C SER A 54 8.93 -7.20 -20.30
N GLU A 55 10.12 -7.09 -20.91
CA GLU A 55 11.32 -6.58 -20.24
C GLU A 55 11.21 -5.10 -19.88
N VAL A 56 10.66 -4.28 -20.79
CA VAL A 56 10.41 -2.86 -20.56
C VAL A 56 9.38 -2.65 -19.45
N LYS A 57 8.28 -3.41 -19.46
CA LYS A 57 7.25 -3.36 -18.41
C LYS A 57 7.81 -3.79 -17.05
N THR A 58 8.65 -4.83 -17.04
CA THR A 58 9.31 -5.31 -15.82
C THR A 58 10.27 -4.27 -15.26
N THR A 59 11.05 -3.61 -16.12
CA THR A 59 11.96 -2.52 -15.72
C THR A 59 11.21 -1.30 -15.18
N LEU A 60 10.12 -0.91 -15.85
CA LEU A 60 9.26 0.20 -15.45
C LEU A 60 8.66 -0.05 -14.06
N ARG A 61 8.14 -1.27 -13.84
CA ARG A 61 7.63 -1.78 -12.55
C ARG A 61 8.70 -1.80 -11.47
N GLN A 62 9.90 -2.31 -11.75
CA GLN A 62 10.96 -2.38 -10.75
C GLN A 62 11.38 -0.97 -10.28
N ASN A 63 11.46 0.00 -11.20
CA ASN A 63 11.77 1.38 -10.87
C ASN A 63 10.68 2.01 -9.99
N SER A 64 9.40 1.82 -10.33
CA SER A 64 8.30 2.37 -9.53
C SER A 64 8.24 1.73 -8.14
N ILE A 65 8.40 0.41 -8.03
CA ILE A 65 8.44 -0.33 -6.75
C ILE A 65 9.50 0.26 -5.82
N ASN A 66 10.74 0.40 -6.30
CA ASN A 66 11.83 0.88 -5.48
C ASN A 66 11.58 2.32 -5.02
N GLY A 67 11.06 3.16 -5.92
CA GLY A 67 10.69 4.53 -5.62
C GLY A 67 9.58 4.66 -4.58
N LEU A 68 8.48 3.91 -4.78
CA LEU A 68 7.36 3.87 -3.86
C LEU A 68 7.77 3.32 -2.49
N ARG A 69 8.66 2.32 -2.43
CA ARG A 69 9.18 1.77 -1.17
C ARG A 69 9.98 2.81 -0.39
N LEU A 70 10.86 3.55 -1.06
CA LEU A 70 11.59 4.66 -0.44
C LEU A 70 10.61 5.72 0.09
N MET A 71 9.70 6.18 -0.76
CA MET A 71 8.71 7.20 -0.40
C MET A 71 7.84 6.78 0.78
N ARG A 72 7.34 5.54 0.75
CA ARG A 72 6.60 4.95 1.87
C ARG A 72 7.43 4.96 3.14
N SER A 73 8.68 4.48 3.10
CA SER A 73 9.55 4.44 4.27
C SER A 73 9.82 5.83 4.89
N GLU A 74 9.96 6.87 4.07
CA GLU A 74 10.15 8.24 4.57
C GLU A 74 8.86 8.82 5.14
N VAL A 75 7.73 8.66 4.43
CA VAL A 75 6.42 9.06 4.95
C VAL A 75 6.16 8.38 6.29
N GLU A 76 6.43 7.08 6.39
CA GLU A 76 6.24 6.29 7.60
C GLU A 76 7.11 6.75 8.78
N ARG A 77 8.35 7.16 8.54
CA ARG A 77 9.22 7.72 9.58
C ARG A 77 8.89 9.16 9.96
N SER A 78 7.97 9.81 9.24
CA SER A 78 7.66 11.22 9.46
C SER A 78 6.72 11.44 10.64
N MET A 79 6.86 12.61 11.27
CA MET A 79 5.94 13.10 12.29
C MET A 79 4.64 13.60 11.65
N HIS A 80 4.78 14.33 10.54
CA HIS A 80 3.67 14.92 9.78
C HIS A 80 4.14 15.26 8.37
N LEU A 81 3.17 15.52 7.51
CA LEU A 81 3.36 16.02 6.16
C LEU A 81 3.35 17.55 6.17
N VAL A 82 4.09 18.14 5.24
CA VAL A 82 4.14 19.58 4.99
C VAL A 82 3.56 19.84 3.61
N LEU A 83 2.40 20.47 3.52
CA LEU A 83 1.63 20.59 2.27
C LEU A 83 1.39 22.06 1.93
N ASN A 84 1.31 22.38 0.64
CA ASN A 84 0.74 23.66 0.25
C ASN A 84 -0.79 23.54 0.22
N LYS A 85 -1.51 24.43 0.90
CA LYS A 85 -2.97 24.36 1.01
C LYS A 85 -3.64 25.72 0.77
N THR A 86 -4.88 25.69 0.30
CA THR A 86 -5.68 26.90 0.05
C THR A 86 -6.37 27.42 1.31
N GLU A 87 -6.59 26.55 2.28
CA GLU A 87 -7.23 26.83 3.56
C GLU A 87 -6.31 27.66 4.45
N SER A 88 -6.91 28.59 5.22
CA SER A 88 -6.16 29.39 6.18
C SER A 88 -5.48 28.48 7.20
N THR A 89 -4.20 28.75 7.45
CA THR A 89 -3.40 28.01 8.42
C THR A 89 -3.40 28.80 9.73
N SER A 90 -3.79 28.19 10.84
CA SER A 90 -3.58 28.81 12.16
C SER A 90 -2.09 28.91 12.48
N GLU A 91 -1.69 29.80 13.40
CA GLU A 91 -0.28 29.91 13.80
C GLU A 91 0.30 28.58 14.28
N ASP A 92 -0.51 27.82 15.04
CA ASP A 92 -0.14 26.49 15.56
C ASP A 92 0.11 25.46 14.45
N GLN A 93 -0.52 25.64 13.28
CA GLN A 93 -0.38 24.80 12.10
C GLN A 93 0.58 25.38 11.05
N ALA A 94 1.21 26.52 11.30
CA ALA A 94 2.10 27.14 10.31
C ALA A 94 3.23 26.18 9.88
N HIS A 95 3.65 25.29 10.79
CA HIS A 95 4.73 24.33 10.56
C HIS A 95 4.38 23.24 9.55
N ILE A 96 3.11 22.97 9.28
CA ILE A 96 2.64 22.00 8.29
C ILE A 96 2.30 22.64 6.93
N ASN A 97 2.42 23.97 6.81
CA ASN A 97 2.19 24.68 5.55
C ASN A 97 3.51 24.86 4.79
N LEU A 98 3.59 24.30 3.60
CA LEU A 98 4.78 24.38 2.75
C LEU A 98 5.08 25.81 2.27
N SER A 99 4.07 26.68 2.22
CA SER A 99 4.22 28.09 1.87
C SER A 99 4.74 28.96 3.03
N ASP A 100 4.96 28.39 4.21
CA ASP A 100 5.56 29.11 5.34
C ASP A 100 6.99 29.55 5.02
N SER A 101 7.35 30.76 5.47
CA SER A 101 8.67 31.36 5.27
C SER A 101 9.84 30.47 5.69
N ARG A 102 9.65 29.56 6.66
CA ARG A 102 10.66 28.59 7.12
C ARG A 102 11.13 27.65 6.00
N TYR A 103 10.28 27.37 5.02
CA TYR A 103 10.59 26.45 3.93
C TYR A 103 11.08 27.14 2.65
N SER A 104 11.06 28.48 2.60
CA SER A 104 11.48 29.25 1.43
C SER A 104 12.89 28.89 0.94
N SER A 105 13.86 28.80 1.86
CA SER A 105 15.25 28.43 1.54
C SER A 105 15.35 27.03 0.94
N LEU A 106 14.66 26.05 1.52
CA LEU A 106 14.60 24.68 1.03
C LEU A 106 13.98 24.61 -0.37
N LEU A 107 12.86 25.31 -0.59
CA LEU A 107 12.18 25.36 -1.88
C LEU A 107 13.08 25.97 -2.96
N SER A 108 13.78 27.07 -2.65
CA SER A 108 14.73 27.70 -3.57
C SER A 108 15.92 26.79 -3.89
N GLU A 109 16.46 26.09 -2.90
CA GLU A 109 17.59 25.16 -3.08
C GLU A 109 17.19 23.97 -3.96
N CYS A 110 16.02 23.37 -3.72
CA CYS A 110 15.49 22.29 -4.57
C CYS A 110 15.20 22.73 -6.00
N ALA A 111 14.66 23.94 -6.18
CA ALA A 111 14.44 24.51 -7.50
C ALA A 111 15.77 24.77 -8.24
N ALA A 112 16.80 25.24 -7.53
CA ALA A 112 18.13 25.45 -8.09
C ALA A 112 18.80 24.13 -8.50
N LEU A 113 18.69 23.08 -7.68
CA LEU A 113 19.20 21.74 -7.99
C LEU A 113 18.55 21.12 -9.23
N ALA A 114 17.26 21.40 -9.46
CA ALA A 114 16.54 20.90 -10.63
C ALA A 114 16.93 21.59 -11.94
N GLY A 115 17.43 22.83 -11.86
CA GLY A 115 17.79 23.64 -13.03
C GLY A 115 16.66 23.69 -14.07
N ASN A 116 16.97 23.26 -15.30
CA ASN A 116 16.02 23.26 -16.42
C ASN A 116 14.94 22.17 -16.34
N SER A 117 15.12 21.14 -15.51
CA SER A 117 14.15 20.05 -15.37
C SER A 117 12.89 20.48 -14.61
N LEU A 118 12.94 21.65 -13.95
CA LEU A 118 11.95 22.21 -13.03
C LEU A 118 11.64 21.26 -11.86
N PHE A 119 11.38 21.81 -10.67
CA PHE A 119 10.90 21.02 -9.54
C PHE A 119 9.64 21.65 -8.98
N LYS A 120 8.52 20.95 -9.10
CA LYS A 120 7.23 21.35 -8.54
C LYS A 120 6.93 20.51 -7.30
N PRO A 121 7.07 21.06 -6.09
CA PRO A 121 6.82 20.30 -4.87
C PRO A 121 5.35 19.89 -4.79
N MET A 122 5.11 18.65 -4.37
CA MET A 122 3.78 18.10 -4.10
C MET A 122 3.53 18.07 -2.59
N PHE A 123 4.47 17.52 -1.84
CA PHE A 123 4.42 17.42 -0.39
C PHE A 123 5.83 17.32 0.21
N GLY A 124 5.95 17.73 1.46
CA GLY A 124 7.13 17.54 2.29
C GLY A 124 6.88 16.50 3.37
N VAL A 125 7.94 15.82 3.78
CA VAL A 125 7.95 14.77 4.79
C VAL A 125 8.84 15.23 5.93
N LYS A 126 8.24 15.59 7.07
CA LYS A 126 8.98 16.11 8.23
C LYS A 126 9.25 15.00 9.23
N MET A 127 10.50 14.57 9.30
CA MET A 127 10.98 13.54 10.24
C MET A 127 11.55 14.16 11.53
N VAL A 128 11.56 13.39 12.61
CA VAL A 128 12.13 13.81 13.91
C VAL A 128 13.62 14.13 13.78
N GLU A 129 14.32 13.29 13.03
CA GLU A 129 15.78 13.30 12.87
C GLU A 129 16.32 14.33 11.87
N LEU A 130 15.43 15.11 11.25
CA LEU A 130 15.78 16.15 10.29
C LEU A 130 15.26 17.50 10.76
N THR A 131 16.03 18.56 10.59
CA THR A 131 15.63 19.96 10.75
C THR A 131 14.77 20.43 9.59
N LYS A 132 15.15 20.13 8.34
CA LYS A 132 14.36 20.42 7.13
C LYS A 132 13.56 19.19 6.67
N PRO A 133 12.32 19.34 6.16
CA PRO A 133 11.61 18.21 5.58
C PRO A 133 12.27 17.73 4.27
N VAL A 134 12.05 16.46 3.91
CA VAL A 134 12.36 15.96 2.57
C VAL A 134 11.18 16.29 1.65
N LEU A 135 11.43 16.94 0.51
CA LEU A 135 10.39 17.30 -0.45
C LEU A 135 10.27 16.26 -1.56
N TYR A 136 9.03 15.85 -1.85
CA TYR A 136 8.68 15.11 -3.04
C TYR A 136 8.01 16.05 -4.03
N GLY A 137 8.47 16.05 -5.28
CA GLY A 137 7.99 16.94 -6.32
C GLY A 137 7.99 16.29 -7.69
N VAL A 138 7.25 16.89 -8.62
CA VAL A 138 7.25 16.48 -10.03
C VAL A 138 8.27 17.29 -10.81
N SER A 139 9.04 16.60 -11.63
CA SER A 139 10.01 17.18 -12.57
C SER A 139 9.86 16.55 -13.96
N ILE A 140 10.52 17.12 -14.97
CA ILE A 140 10.52 16.54 -16.31
C ILE A 140 11.36 15.25 -16.31
N GLY A 141 10.73 14.14 -16.73
CA GLY A 141 11.30 12.80 -16.74
C GLY A 141 11.62 12.28 -18.14
N SER A 142 12.03 11.02 -18.22
CA SER A 142 12.28 10.35 -19.50
C SER A 142 10.94 10.04 -20.19
N GLY A 143 10.57 10.78 -21.23
CA GLY A 143 9.34 10.53 -21.98
C GLY A 143 8.04 11.00 -21.31
N GLY A 144 8.14 11.91 -20.34
CA GLY A 144 7.00 12.47 -19.62
C GLY A 144 7.42 13.19 -18.35
N TYR A 145 6.85 12.78 -17.22
CA TYR A 145 7.15 13.34 -15.91
C TYR A 145 7.91 12.34 -15.03
N SER A 146 8.44 12.83 -13.91
CA SER A 146 9.11 12.03 -12.90
C SER A 146 8.78 12.57 -11.52
N ILE A 147 8.78 11.70 -10.51
CA ILE A 147 8.77 12.10 -9.10
C ILE A 147 10.22 12.13 -8.63
N GLU A 148 10.64 13.31 -8.20
CA GLU A 148 11.96 13.58 -7.64
C GLU A 148 11.83 13.80 -6.13
N ARG A 149 12.86 13.38 -5.41
CA ARG A 149 13.05 13.61 -3.97
C ARG A 149 14.17 14.63 -3.81
N CYS A 150 13.89 15.72 -3.10
CA CYS A 150 14.87 16.72 -2.71
C CYS A 150 15.02 16.73 -1.19
N GLY A 151 16.20 16.46 -0.66
CA GLY A 151 16.40 16.43 0.79
C GLY A 151 17.79 15.95 1.18
N ALA A 152 17.99 15.71 2.48
CA ALA A 152 19.25 15.17 3.00
C ALA A 152 19.54 13.77 2.43
N PRO A 153 20.81 13.44 2.14
CA PRO A 153 21.22 12.10 1.70
C PRO A 153 21.07 11.06 2.78
N LEU A 154 20.73 9.85 2.33
CA LEU A 154 20.70 8.63 3.13
C LEU A 154 22.04 7.92 2.99
N ASP A 155 22.64 7.55 4.10
CA ASP A 155 23.80 6.67 4.11
C ASP A 155 23.38 5.21 3.81
N PRO A 156 24.33 4.29 3.52
CA PRO A 156 24.03 2.88 3.30
C PRO A 156 23.39 2.17 4.51
N GLY A 157 23.51 2.76 5.71
CA GLY A 157 22.86 2.32 6.94
C GLY A 157 21.43 2.86 7.12
N GLY A 158 20.92 3.66 6.18
CA GLY A 158 19.57 4.23 6.22
C GLY A 158 19.43 5.49 7.09
N LYS A 159 20.54 6.05 7.59
CA LYS A 159 20.56 7.29 8.38
C LYS A 159 20.74 8.51 7.49
N TYR A 160 20.08 9.59 7.86
CA TYR A 160 20.23 10.86 7.17
C TYR A 160 21.52 11.57 7.57
N LYS A 161 22.17 12.15 6.57
CA LYS A 161 23.33 13.03 6.76
C LYS A 161 22.92 14.48 6.55
N GLU A 162 22.35 15.10 7.57
CA GLU A 162 21.85 16.48 7.50
C GLU A 162 22.95 17.53 7.30
N THR A 163 24.21 17.19 7.60
CA THR A 163 25.36 18.09 7.39
C THR A 163 25.86 18.09 5.94
N GLU A 164 25.43 17.13 5.12
CA GLU A 164 25.73 17.10 3.69
C GLU A 164 24.73 17.98 2.91
N ASN A 165 25.17 18.49 1.76
CA ASN A 165 24.31 19.32 0.90
C ASN A 165 23.05 18.55 0.48
N LEU A 166 21.95 19.27 0.32
CA LEU A 166 20.75 18.70 -0.27
C LEU A 166 21.06 18.17 -1.67
N PHE A 167 20.37 17.10 -2.05
CA PHE A 167 20.45 16.55 -3.39
C PHE A 167 19.07 16.23 -3.91
N LEU A 168 18.94 16.36 -5.23
CA LEU A 168 17.76 15.95 -5.98
C LEU A 168 18.01 14.56 -6.55
N SER A 169 17.07 13.65 -6.36
CA SER A 169 17.17 12.28 -6.83
C SER A 169 15.85 11.79 -7.41
N ARG A 170 15.95 11.13 -8.56
CA ARG A 170 14.78 10.53 -9.19
C ARG A 170 14.33 9.33 -8.40
N VAL A 171 13.06 9.33 -8.01
CA VAL A 171 12.44 8.25 -7.24
C VAL A 171 11.56 7.41 -8.15
N ILE A 172 10.75 8.05 -8.99
CA ILE A 172 9.93 7.37 -9.99
C ILE A 172 10.12 8.10 -11.31
N ASP A 173 10.55 7.40 -12.36
CA ASP A 173 10.58 7.93 -13.72
C ASP A 173 9.32 7.53 -14.47
N HIS A 174 9.08 8.13 -15.64
CA HIS A 174 8.01 7.76 -16.56
C HIS A 174 6.59 7.91 -15.98
N VAL A 175 6.37 8.89 -15.08
CA VAL A 175 5.02 9.29 -14.70
C VAL A 175 4.29 9.76 -15.95
N GLY A 176 3.14 9.14 -16.21
CA GLY A 176 2.42 9.36 -17.45
C GLY A 176 1.89 10.77 -17.58
N ALA A 177 1.56 11.14 -18.81
CA ALA A 177 0.80 12.35 -19.09
C ALA A 177 -0.63 11.96 -19.45
N ILE A 178 -1.63 12.73 -19.00
CA ILE A 178 -3.03 12.53 -19.42
C ILE A 178 -3.08 12.59 -20.95
N PRO A 179 -3.59 11.54 -21.63
CA PRO A 179 -3.63 11.51 -23.09
C PRO A 179 -4.57 12.59 -23.64
N CYS A 180 -4.28 13.05 -24.84
CA CYS A 180 -5.21 13.80 -25.68
C CYS A 180 -5.33 13.09 -27.04
N ARG A 181 -6.47 13.25 -27.70
CA ARG A 181 -6.72 12.66 -29.03
C ARG A 181 -6.37 13.65 -30.12
N GLN A 182 -6.06 13.19 -31.33
CA GLN A 182 -6.00 14.15 -32.44
C GLN A 182 -7.41 14.57 -32.83
N LYS A 183 -7.59 15.80 -33.31
CA LYS A 183 -8.90 16.31 -33.72
C LYS A 183 -9.57 15.46 -34.80
N SER A 184 -8.78 14.78 -35.63
CA SER A 184 -9.21 13.82 -36.65
C SER A 184 -9.69 12.47 -36.10
N GLU A 185 -9.40 12.17 -34.83
CA GLU A 185 -9.74 10.92 -34.14
C GLU A 185 -10.98 11.08 -33.23
N LEU A 186 -11.54 12.29 -33.15
CA LEU A 186 -12.74 12.57 -32.37
C LEU A 186 -13.99 12.08 -33.13
N ASN A 187 -14.85 11.33 -32.42
CA ASN A 187 -16.15 10.93 -32.96
C ASN A 187 -17.15 12.09 -32.94
N GLN A 188 -18.21 12.00 -33.74
CA GLN A 188 -19.28 13.00 -33.79
C GLN A 188 -19.99 13.10 -32.42
N GLY A 189 -19.83 14.24 -31.75
CA GLY A 189 -20.36 14.47 -30.39
C GLY A 189 -19.31 14.52 -29.27
N GLU A 190 -18.05 14.16 -29.55
CA GLU A 190 -16.94 14.34 -28.62
C GLU A 190 -16.46 15.81 -28.61
N SER A 191 -16.10 16.32 -27.42
CA SER A 191 -15.68 17.72 -27.23
C SER A 191 -14.29 18.01 -27.84
N LEU A 192 -14.08 19.22 -28.37
CA LEU A 192 -12.75 19.69 -28.78
C LEU A 192 -11.76 19.84 -27.63
N SER A 193 -12.22 19.85 -26.38
CA SER A 193 -11.35 19.92 -25.20
C SER A 193 -10.41 18.72 -25.07
N THR A 194 -10.81 17.55 -25.58
CA THR A 194 -9.97 16.34 -25.54
C THR A 194 -9.00 16.24 -26.73
N ALA A 195 -9.04 17.20 -27.67
CA ALA A 195 -8.12 17.26 -28.79
C ALA A 195 -6.77 17.88 -28.38
N CYS A 196 -5.66 17.28 -28.81
CA CYS A 196 -4.35 17.91 -28.70
C CYS A 196 -4.34 19.19 -29.54
N GLU A 197 -4.01 20.33 -28.93
CA GLU A 197 -3.88 21.60 -29.65
C GLU A 197 -2.69 21.56 -30.63
N ASP A 198 -2.83 22.16 -31.81
CA ASP A 198 -1.75 22.22 -32.81
C ASP A 198 -0.54 23.07 -32.33
N ASN A 199 -0.75 23.99 -31.37
CA ASN A 199 0.27 24.82 -30.71
C ASN A 199 0.41 24.49 -29.22
N ALA A 200 0.39 23.20 -28.87
CA ALA A 200 0.33 22.81 -27.48
C ALA A 200 1.59 23.21 -26.68
N PRO A 201 1.46 23.67 -25.42
CA PRO A 201 2.59 24.07 -24.59
C PRO A 201 3.61 22.94 -24.40
N THR A 202 4.88 23.27 -24.20
CA THR A 202 5.92 22.27 -23.86
C THR A 202 5.63 21.61 -22.51
N LEU A 203 6.17 20.42 -22.26
CA LEU A 203 6.04 19.76 -20.95
C LEU A 203 6.55 20.65 -19.80
N ALA A 204 7.60 21.43 -20.04
CA ALA A 204 8.12 22.40 -19.07
C ALA A 204 7.10 23.50 -18.76
N GLN A 205 6.43 24.05 -19.77
CA GLN A 205 5.38 25.05 -19.58
C GLN A 205 4.16 24.47 -18.86
N ILE A 206 3.76 23.24 -19.20
CA ILE A 206 2.67 22.54 -18.51
C ILE A 206 3.04 22.30 -17.04
N LEU A 207 4.23 21.77 -16.77
CA LEU A 207 4.68 21.53 -15.39
C LEU A 207 4.77 22.85 -14.63
N ALA A 208 5.25 23.93 -15.26
CA ALA A 208 5.35 25.25 -14.65
C ALA A 208 3.99 25.79 -14.19
N SER A 209 2.92 25.55 -14.94
CA SER A 209 1.54 25.95 -14.61
C SER A 209 0.76 24.92 -13.79
N THR A 210 1.26 23.68 -13.67
CA THR A 210 0.59 22.62 -12.92
C THR A 210 0.58 22.94 -11.42
N ASN A 211 -0.61 22.89 -10.82
CA ASN A 211 -0.81 23.15 -9.41
C ASN A 211 -0.93 21.84 -8.59
N PHE A 212 -0.20 21.76 -7.48
CA PHE A 212 -0.28 20.68 -6.49
C PHE A 212 -0.73 21.19 -5.11
N THR A 213 -1.31 22.39 -5.04
CA THR A 213 -1.90 22.93 -3.81
C THR A 213 -3.16 22.16 -3.46
N PHE A 214 -3.27 21.76 -2.20
CA PHE A 214 -4.41 21.02 -1.69
C PHE A 214 -5.59 21.95 -1.41
N THR A 215 -6.77 21.49 -1.79
CA THR A 215 -8.07 22.07 -1.43
C THR A 215 -8.98 20.93 -1.00
N ALA A 216 -9.57 21.04 0.19
CA ALA A 216 -10.34 20.00 0.86
C ALA A 216 -9.61 18.64 0.84
N GLY A 217 -8.33 18.64 1.21
CA GLY A 217 -7.50 17.45 1.28
C GLY A 217 -7.12 16.82 -0.07
N LYS A 218 -7.35 17.47 -1.23
CA LYS A 218 -7.00 16.94 -2.55
C LYS A 218 -6.26 17.94 -3.42
N THR A 219 -5.36 17.45 -4.27
CA THR A 219 -4.84 18.25 -5.37
C THR A 219 -5.88 18.36 -6.50
N PRO A 220 -5.82 19.39 -7.38
CA PRO A 220 -6.76 19.56 -8.48
C PRO A 220 -6.79 18.38 -9.47
N ASN A 221 -7.92 18.24 -10.18
CA ASN A 221 -8.03 17.30 -11.31
C ASN A 221 -7.03 17.64 -12.40
N ARG A 222 -6.59 16.61 -13.12
CA ARG A 222 -5.63 16.70 -14.20
C ARG A 222 -6.32 16.76 -15.54
N SER A 223 -5.87 17.69 -16.37
CA SER A 223 -6.31 17.86 -17.75
C SER A 223 -5.25 17.31 -18.72
N GLU A 224 -5.54 17.40 -20.00
CA GLU A 224 -4.70 16.88 -21.09
C GLU A 224 -3.23 17.28 -20.92
N ARG A 225 -2.34 16.30 -21.12
CA ARG A 225 -0.88 16.42 -21.07
C ARG A 225 -0.28 16.81 -19.71
N GLN A 226 -1.10 17.06 -18.68
CA GLN A 226 -0.63 17.21 -17.30
C GLN A 226 -0.17 15.85 -16.74
N PRO A 227 0.64 15.83 -15.66
CA PRO A 227 1.04 14.59 -15.02
C PRO A 227 -0.18 13.77 -14.60
N GLY A 228 -0.19 12.47 -14.93
CA GLY A 228 -1.19 11.47 -14.53
C GLY A 228 -1.07 11.09 -13.05
N LEU A 229 -1.05 12.11 -12.18
CA LEU A 229 -0.83 11.99 -10.75
C LEU A 229 -1.70 13.00 -9.99
N ARG A 230 -2.50 12.49 -9.05
CA ARG A 230 -3.29 13.29 -8.13
C ARG A 230 -3.26 12.69 -6.74
N ILE A 231 -3.28 13.54 -5.73
CA ILE A 231 -3.00 13.17 -4.35
C ILE A 231 -4.16 13.56 -3.44
N GLU A 232 -4.47 12.69 -2.49
CA GLU A 232 -5.38 12.90 -1.36
C GLU A 232 -4.62 12.78 -0.03
N THR A 233 -5.00 13.59 0.96
CA THR A 233 -4.52 13.56 2.35
C THR A 233 -5.71 13.54 3.33
N ASP A 234 -5.44 13.17 4.57
CA ASP A 234 -6.38 13.26 5.69
C ASP A 234 -6.34 14.64 6.38
N THR A 235 -7.27 14.88 7.31
CA THR A 235 -7.37 16.15 8.07
C THR A 235 -6.20 16.46 8.98
N ASN A 236 -5.40 15.44 9.34
CA ASN A 236 -4.26 15.61 10.23
C ASN A 236 -2.95 15.71 9.45
N TYR A 237 -3.00 15.68 8.11
CA TYR A 237 -1.84 15.77 7.22
C TYR A 237 -0.79 14.70 7.54
N LYS A 238 -1.27 13.46 7.63
CA LYS A 238 -0.46 12.27 7.86
C LYS A 238 -0.59 11.25 6.75
N LEU A 239 -1.60 11.35 5.89
CA LEU A 239 -1.81 10.47 4.74
C LEU A 239 -1.29 11.08 3.44
N ILE A 240 -0.61 10.27 2.64
CA ILE A 240 -0.50 10.49 1.19
C ILE A 240 -1.13 9.29 0.48
N LYS A 241 -2.11 9.56 -0.37
CA LYS A 241 -2.76 8.56 -1.23
C LYS A 241 -2.78 9.05 -2.67
N PHE A 242 -2.34 8.21 -3.61
CA PHE A 242 -2.53 8.48 -5.04
C PHE A 242 -3.94 8.07 -5.44
N ILE A 243 -4.63 8.97 -6.13
CA ILE A 243 -6.02 8.80 -6.56
C ILE A 243 -6.14 8.96 -8.08
N ASP A 244 -7.32 8.69 -8.60
CA ASP A 244 -7.69 8.96 -9.98
C ASP A 244 -7.36 10.44 -10.35
N PRO A 245 -6.48 10.67 -11.35
CA PRO A 245 -6.07 12.00 -11.72
C PRO A 245 -7.14 12.82 -12.42
N THR A 246 -8.09 12.22 -13.14
CA THR A 246 -9.13 12.94 -13.89
C THR A 246 -10.44 13.02 -13.12
N GLN A 247 -10.75 11.98 -12.34
CA GLN A 247 -12.04 11.79 -11.65
C GLN A 247 -13.20 11.69 -12.65
N SER A 248 -12.92 11.30 -13.89
CA SER A 248 -13.90 11.19 -14.95
C SER A 248 -14.49 9.78 -14.99
N THR A 249 -15.79 9.67 -15.18
CA THR A 249 -16.43 8.38 -15.48
C THR A 249 -16.46 8.07 -16.98
N GLU A 250 -16.00 9.01 -17.81
CA GLU A 250 -16.04 8.92 -19.27
C GLU A 250 -14.72 8.47 -19.89
N ASP A 251 -13.63 8.51 -19.13
CA ASP A 251 -12.33 8.00 -19.58
C ASP A 251 -12.03 6.61 -19.00
N SER A 252 -10.94 6.01 -19.48
CA SER A 252 -10.45 4.72 -18.99
C SER A 252 -9.46 4.85 -17.82
N ILE A 253 -9.20 6.08 -17.34
CA ILE A 253 -8.17 6.39 -16.35
C ILE A 253 -8.83 6.35 -14.98
N THR A 254 -8.59 5.27 -14.26
CA THR A 254 -9.16 5.08 -12.92
C THR A 254 -8.12 5.24 -11.81
N GLN A 255 -6.84 5.38 -12.17
CA GLN A 255 -5.72 5.53 -11.24
C GLN A 255 -4.63 6.44 -11.80
N SER A 256 -3.78 6.95 -10.91
CA SER A 256 -2.48 7.49 -11.29
C SER A 256 -1.65 6.40 -12.00
N PHE A 257 -0.76 6.77 -12.92
CA PHE A 257 -0.09 5.77 -13.77
C PHE A 257 1.31 6.20 -14.23
N ILE A 258 2.11 5.20 -14.58
CA ILE A 258 3.38 5.33 -15.28
C ILE A 258 3.26 4.75 -16.68
N ASN A 259 3.92 5.35 -17.67
CA ASN A 259 3.93 4.84 -19.02
C ASN A 259 5.27 5.03 -19.72
N LYS A 260 5.60 4.09 -20.60
CA LYS A 260 6.75 4.27 -21.50
C LYS A 260 6.26 4.49 -22.92
N LEU A 261 6.70 5.59 -23.53
CA LEU A 261 6.43 5.90 -24.92
C LEU A 261 7.43 5.17 -25.84
N GLY A 262 6.94 4.65 -26.96
CA GLY A 262 7.73 4.08 -28.05
C GLY A 262 8.23 5.16 -29.03
N VAL A 263 8.76 4.73 -30.18
CA VAL A 263 9.17 5.65 -31.24
C VAL A 263 7.93 6.30 -31.87
N GLY A 264 7.88 7.63 -31.91
CA GLY A 264 6.76 8.40 -32.47
C GLY A 264 5.57 8.54 -31.51
N ASP A 265 5.82 8.72 -30.21
CA ASP A 265 4.84 8.97 -29.14
C ASP A 265 3.74 7.91 -28.94
N LYS A 266 3.81 6.76 -29.62
CA LYS A 266 2.91 5.63 -29.37
C LYS A 266 3.19 5.04 -27.99
N GLN A 267 2.19 5.02 -27.11
CA GLN A 267 2.28 4.36 -25.81
C GLN A 267 2.67 2.88 -26.00
N LEU A 268 3.80 2.47 -25.41
CA LEU A 268 4.30 1.11 -25.49
C LEU A 268 3.75 0.24 -24.36
N THR A 269 3.60 0.82 -23.17
CA THR A 269 3.12 0.14 -21.96
C THR A 269 2.64 1.18 -20.95
N GLU A 270 1.46 0.95 -20.36
CA GLU A 270 0.91 1.69 -19.22
C GLU A 270 0.81 0.75 -18.01
N GLN A 271 1.10 1.29 -16.81
CA GLN A 271 0.95 0.58 -15.55
C GLN A 271 0.32 1.51 -14.51
N PRO A 272 -0.73 1.06 -13.79
CA PRO A 272 -1.25 1.78 -12.64
C PRO A 272 -0.18 1.98 -11.57
N LEU A 273 -0.21 3.14 -10.93
CA LEU A 273 0.68 3.56 -9.86
C LEU A 273 -0.13 3.75 -8.58
N TYR A 274 -0.20 2.69 -7.77
CA TYR A 274 -0.87 2.71 -6.48
C TYR A 274 0.09 3.15 -5.37
N PHE A 275 -0.36 4.06 -4.52
CA PHE A 275 0.41 4.47 -3.36
C PHE A 275 -0.50 4.94 -2.24
N THR A 276 -0.26 4.43 -1.05
CA THR A 276 -0.87 4.89 0.20
C THR A 276 0.19 4.78 1.30
N ALA A 277 0.46 5.85 2.04
CA ALA A 277 1.41 5.84 3.16
C ALA A 277 1.00 6.84 4.25
N PHE A 278 1.44 6.58 5.49
CA PHE A 278 1.03 7.32 6.69
C PHE A 278 2.22 7.79 7.50
N ALA A 279 2.19 8.99 8.05
CA ALA A 279 3.15 9.49 9.03
C ALA A 279 2.98 8.80 10.40
N ARG A 280 4.02 8.10 10.89
CA ARG A 280 3.95 7.25 12.10
C ARG A 280 4.71 7.78 13.31
N ALA A 281 5.66 8.70 13.14
CA ALA A 281 6.58 9.08 14.23
C ALA A 281 5.96 10.04 15.26
N ASP A 282 4.84 10.69 14.94
CA ASP A 282 4.12 11.50 15.92
C ASP A 282 3.07 10.65 16.65
N LYS A 283 3.39 10.25 17.88
CA LYS A 283 2.55 9.45 18.79
C LYS A 283 1.40 10.25 19.43
N ARG A 284 1.27 11.56 19.19
CA ARG A 284 0.26 12.42 19.85
C ARG A 284 -1.14 12.35 19.23
N ILE A 285 -1.47 11.25 18.57
CA ILE A 285 -2.73 11.13 17.81
C ILE A 285 -3.83 10.57 18.70
N GLY A 286 -4.15 11.35 19.73
CA GLY A 286 -5.47 11.31 20.31
C GLY A 286 -6.46 11.84 19.28
N ASN A 287 -7.17 10.93 18.63
CA ASN A 287 -8.37 11.15 17.80
C ASN A 287 -8.11 11.46 16.31
N PHE A 288 -7.87 10.42 15.52
CA PHE A 288 -8.14 10.40 14.07
C PHE A 288 -9.66 10.43 13.78
N GLY A 289 -10.31 11.50 14.24
CA GLY A 289 -11.76 11.69 14.20
C GLY A 289 -12.44 11.38 15.53
N ASP A 290 -13.50 12.13 15.85
CA ASP A 290 -14.36 11.98 17.05
C ASP A 290 -15.04 10.60 17.17
N ASP A 291 -14.93 9.76 16.13
CA ASP A 291 -15.59 8.47 16.06
C ASP A 291 -14.61 7.31 16.29
N GLY A 292 -14.07 7.24 17.52
CA GLY A 292 -13.18 6.19 18.02
C GLY A 292 -13.45 4.76 17.53
N GLN A 293 -12.61 4.30 16.60
CA GLN A 293 -12.22 2.92 16.22
C GLN A 293 -11.59 2.89 14.80
N GLY A 294 -11.52 4.03 14.11
CA GLY A 294 -10.54 4.26 13.03
C GLY A 294 -9.16 4.50 13.61
N GLY A 295 -8.47 3.43 14.02
CA GLY A 295 -7.09 3.51 14.50
C GLY A 295 -6.10 3.76 13.36
N PRO A 296 -4.96 4.44 13.61
CA PRO A 296 -3.87 4.54 12.65
C PRO A 296 -3.42 3.15 12.20
N LEU A 297 -3.32 2.96 10.89
CA LEU A 297 -2.77 1.74 10.29
C LEU A 297 -1.25 1.78 10.41
N SER A 298 -0.73 1.37 11.57
CA SER A 298 0.70 1.18 11.76
C SER A 298 1.12 -0.23 11.32
N GLY A 299 2.05 -0.30 10.38
CA GLY A 299 2.70 -1.54 9.96
C GLY A 299 2.47 -1.84 8.48
N ALA A 300 3.48 -2.46 7.86
CA ALA A 300 3.22 -3.23 6.65
C ALA A 300 2.21 -4.32 7.04
N PHE A 301 1.09 -4.39 6.32
CA PHE A 301 -0.01 -5.27 6.71
C PHE A 301 0.37 -6.74 6.67
N PHE A 302 1.42 -7.05 5.93
CA PHE A 302 2.06 -8.35 5.88
C PHE A 302 3.54 -8.19 6.25
N GLN A 303 4.06 -9.18 6.96
CA GLN A 303 5.51 -9.33 7.10
C GLN A 303 6.16 -9.64 5.74
N ASN A 304 7.49 -9.55 5.66
CA ASN A 304 8.23 -9.96 4.48
C ASN A 304 7.84 -11.38 4.07
N ILE A 305 7.36 -11.53 2.83
CA ILE A 305 6.96 -12.82 2.30
C ILE A 305 8.21 -13.60 1.93
N THR A 306 8.55 -14.58 2.76
CA THR A 306 9.74 -15.43 2.59
C THR A 306 9.47 -16.70 1.80
N SER A 307 8.21 -17.12 1.72
CA SER A 307 7.79 -18.31 0.97
C SER A 307 7.58 -18.05 -0.51
N ASN A 308 7.84 -19.08 -1.33
CA ASN A 308 7.55 -19.12 -2.75
C ASN A 308 6.25 -19.86 -3.10
N LYS A 309 5.44 -20.30 -2.13
CA LYS A 309 4.20 -21.07 -2.32
C LYS A 309 3.11 -20.59 -1.36
N VAL A 310 2.52 -19.46 -1.71
CA VAL A 310 1.71 -18.66 -0.80
C VAL A 310 0.24 -18.63 -1.21
N ARG A 311 -0.66 -18.66 -0.22
CA ARG A 311 -2.06 -18.28 -0.40
C ARG A 311 -2.37 -17.03 0.41
N PHE A 312 -3.16 -16.14 -0.18
CA PHE A 312 -3.76 -15.01 0.51
C PHE A 312 -5.25 -15.29 0.70
N ALA A 313 -5.71 -15.26 1.95
CA ALA A 313 -7.12 -15.23 2.29
C ALA A 313 -7.41 -13.84 2.86
N VAL A 314 -8.18 -13.03 2.13
CA VAL A 314 -8.44 -11.64 2.48
C VAL A 314 -9.92 -11.41 2.75
N ASP A 315 -10.22 -10.61 3.76
CA ASP A 315 -11.59 -10.33 4.15
C ASP A 315 -12.27 -9.39 3.15
N GLY A 316 -13.32 -9.90 2.54
CA GLY A 316 -14.15 -9.23 1.56
C GLY A 316 -15.44 -8.68 2.14
N SER A 317 -15.65 -8.79 3.45
CA SER A 317 -16.91 -8.44 4.12
C SER A 317 -17.17 -6.94 4.20
N GLY A 318 -18.41 -6.57 4.49
CA GLY A 318 -18.85 -5.18 4.56
C GLY A 318 -18.22 -4.37 5.69
N SER A 319 -17.76 -4.99 6.78
CA SER A 319 -17.03 -4.30 7.86
C SER A 319 -15.74 -3.65 7.35
N MET A 320 -15.14 -4.22 6.31
CA MET A 320 -13.97 -3.65 5.64
C MET A 320 -14.26 -2.29 4.98
N SER A 321 -15.53 -1.91 4.79
CA SER A 321 -15.89 -0.56 4.34
C SER A 321 -15.76 0.50 5.44
N ALA A 322 -15.46 0.13 6.67
CA ALA A 322 -15.30 1.07 7.77
C ALA A 322 -14.22 2.11 7.46
N CYS A 323 -14.54 3.37 7.74
CA CYS A 323 -13.60 4.46 7.55
C CYS A 323 -12.52 4.39 8.62
N VAL A 324 -11.27 4.32 8.17
CA VAL A 324 -10.10 4.35 9.05
C VAL A 324 -9.68 5.79 9.28
N MET A 325 -9.70 6.61 8.23
CA MET A 325 -9.31 8.01 8.32
C MET A 325 -10.25 8.91 7.53
N TRP A 326 -10.76 9.92 8.23
CA TRP A 326 -11.60 10.95 7.64
C TRP A 326 -10.73 12.02 6.96
N GLY A 327 -11.12 12.40 5.75
CA GLY A 327 -10.56 13.53 5.00
C GLY A 327 -11.26 14.84 5.34
N GLU A 328 -10.73 15.95 4.81
CA GLU A 328 -11.30 17.28 5.04
C GLU A 328 -12.51 17.53 4.16
N GLY A 329 -13.49 18.26 4.69
CA GLY A 329 -14.67 18.67 3.94
C GLY A 329 -15.74 17.60 3.77
N TYR A 330 -16.66 17.87 2.84
CA TYR A 330 -17.83 17.03 2.56
C TYR A 330 -17.94 16.73 1.07
N GLY A 331 -18.14 15.46 0.74
CA GLY A 331 -18.34 14.98 -0.61
C GLY A 331 -19.78 14.58 -0.89
N THR A 332 -19.90 13.63 -1.81
CA THR A 332 -21.15 12.92 -2.10
C THR A 332 -21.50 11.96 -0.96
N TRP A 333 -22.78 11.59 -0.86
CA TRP A 333 -23.22 10.57 0.08
C TRP A 333 -22.57 9.24 -0.27
N ARG A 334 -21.90 8.62 0.70
CA ARG A 334 -21.37 7.25 0.62
C ARG A 334 -21.77 6.47 1.86
N THR A 335 -21.99 5.18 1.68
CA THR A 335 -22.30 4.22 2.74
C THR A 335 -21.00 3.60 3.26
N PHE A 336 -20.83 3.57 4.58
CA PHE A 336 -19.71 2.91 5.25
C PHE A 336 -20.22 2.07 6.42
N TYR A 337 -19.47 1.05 6.81
CA TYR A 337 -19.75 0.33 8.04
C TYR A 337 -19.30 1.17 9.25
N ASP A 338 -20.18 1.37 10.22
CA ASP A 338 -19.87 1.98 11.50
C ASP A 338 -19.61 0.88 12.53
N PRO A 339 -18.34 0.64 12.91
CA PRO A 339 -18.00 -0.44 13.85
C PRO A 339 -18.52 -0.19 15.27
N LYS A 340 -18.80 1.07 15.65
CA LYS A 340 -19.37 1.37 16.97
C LYS A 340 -20.84 0.99 17.06
N GLU A 341 -21.58 1.29 15.99
CA GLU A 341 -23.01 1.02 15.93
C GLU A 341 -23.33 -0.39 15.39
N GLY A 342 -22.32 -1.10 14.87
CA GLY A 342 -22.46 -2.43 14.30
C GLY A 342 -23.33 -2.47 13.03
N ARG A 343 -23.44 -1.35 12.31
CA ARG A 343 -24.36 -1.19 11.16
C ARG A 343 -23.79 -0.26 10.10
N TYR A 344 -24.39 -0.28 8.90
CA TYR A 344 -24.05 0.69 7.87
C TYR A 344 -24.61 2.08 8.19
N ARG A 345 -23.85 3.10 7.83
CA ARG A 345 -24.20 4.51 7.94
C ARG A 345 -23.90 5.24 6.64
N ASP A 346 -24.86 6.03 6.19
CA ASP A 346 -24.65 6.98 5.10
C ASP A 346 -24.09 8.30 5.66
N THR A 347 -23.06 8.84 5.02
CA THR A 347 -22.50 10.13 5.38
C THR A 347 -21.94 10.86 4.17
N ARG A 348 -21.90 12.20 4.25
CA ARG A 348 -21.19 13.05 3.28
C ARG A 348 -19.76 13.36 3.71
N ARG A 349 -19.35 12.96 4.92
CA ARG A 349 -17.96 13.13 5.35
C ARG A 349 -17.07 12.37 4.39
N ILE A 350 -16.01 13.02 3.92
CA ILE A 350 -15.04 12.37 3.03
C ILE A 350 -14.28 11.34 3.86
N CYS A 351 -14.38 10.07 3.51
CA CYS A 351 -13.44 9.07 4.03
C CYS A 351 -12.22 9.07 3.11
N ALA A 352 -11.06 9.43 3.64
CA ALA A 352 -9.80 9.43 2.89
C ALA A 352 -9.29 7.99 2.68
N LEU A 353 -9.59 7.09 3.62
CA LEU A 353 -9.21 5.69 3.51
C LEU A 353 -10.12 4.75 4.32
N THR A 354 -10.61 3.70 3.66
CA THR A 354 -11.31 2.56 4.31
C THR A 354 -10.37 1.39 4.58
N ARG A 355 -10.79 0.42 5.41
CA ARG A 355 -10.01 -0.81 5.66
C ARG A 355 -9.80 -1.62 4.36
N MET A 356 -10.82 -1.67 3.50
CA MET A 356 -10.77 -2.33 2.19
C MET A 356 -9.77 -1.64 1.26
N GLU A 357 -9.82 -0.31 1.16
CA GLU A 357 -8.87 0.44 0.33
C GLU A 357 -7.43 0.26 0.82
N ALA A 358 -7.21 0.16 2.14
CA ALA A 358 -5.91 -0.15 2.69
C ALA A 358 -5.45 -1.57 2.36
N LEU A 359 -6.32 -2.58 2.53
CA LEU A 359 -6.05 -3.97 2.13
C LEU A 359 -5.67 -4.05 0.64
N ILE A 360 -6.45 -3.41 -0.24
CA ILE A 360 -6.20 -3.38 -1.70
C ILE A 360 -4.83 -2.79 -1.98
N SER A 361 -4.50 -1.64 -1.38
CA SER A 361 -3.21 -0.97 -1.57
C SER A 361 -2.04 -1.87 -1.18
N GLU A 362 -2.15 -2.58 -0.06
CA GLU A 362 -1.08 -3.45 0.46
C GLU A 362 -0.92 -4.72 -0.35
N MET A 363 -2.02 -5.39 -0.66
CA MET A 363 -2.03 -6.56 -1.51
C MET A 363 -1.45 -6.24 -2.89
N THR A 364 -1.81 -5.09 -3.47
CA THR A 364 -1.24 -4.65 -4.74
C THR A 364 0.26 -4.45 -4.64
N MET A 365 0.76 -3.76 -3.62
CA MET A 365 2.21 -3.59 -3.43
C MET A 365 2.95 -4.91 -3.26
N ILE A 366 2.38 -5.84 -2.50
CA ILE A 366 2.94 -7.18 -2.29
C ILE A 366 2.99 -7.97 -3.59
N LEU A 367 1.86 -8.08 -4.27
CA LEU A 367 1.75 -8.81 -5.52
C LEU A 367 2.64 -8.21 -6.59
N ASP A 368 2.90 -6.90 -6.55
CA ASP A 368 3.83 -6.25 -7.46
C ASP A 368 5.30 -6.63 -7.16
N GLN A 369 5.64 -6.84 -5.87
CA GLN A 369 6.98 -7.12 -5.38
C GLN A 369 7.37 -8.60 -5.31
N LEU A 370 6.40 -9.52 -5.33
CA LEU A 370 6.68 -10.95 -5.20
C LEU A 370 7.72 -11.43 -6.24
N PRO A 371 8.68 -12.29 -5.86
CA PRO A 371 9.60 -12.91 -6.81
C PRO A 371 8.86 -13.60 -7.97
N VAL A 372 9.43 -13.54 -9.19
CA VAL A 372 8.79 -14.11 -10.40
C VAL A 372 8.55 -15.62 -10.30
N ASN A 373 9.31 -16.33 -9.47
CA ASN A 373 9.17 -17.76 -9.25
C ASN A 373 8.14 -18.11 -8.17
N THR A 374 7.63 -17.15 -7.40
CA THR A 374 6.61 -17.36 -6.37
C THR A 374 5.32 -17.85 -7.02
N LYS A 375 4.73 -18.90 -6.45
CA LYS A 375 3.40 -19.38 -6.78
C LYS A 375 2.39 -18.83 -5.77
N VAL A 376 1.27 -18.31 -6.28
CA VAL A 376 0.29 -17.56 -5.51
C VAL A 376 -1.11 -18.11 -5.76
N GLY A 377 -1.92 -18.17 -4.70
CA GLY A 377 -3.38 -18.23 -4.79
C GLY A 377 -4.00 -17.09 -3.98
N ILE A 378 -5.12 -16.55 -4.44
CA ILE A 378 -5.81 -15.44 -3.77
C ILE A 378 -7.29 -15.75 -3.65
N THR A 379 -7.82 -15.65 -2.44
CA THR A 379 -9.24 -15.83 -2.15
C THR A 379 -9.71 -14.67 -1.29
N SER A 380 -10.73 -13.97 -1.76
CA SER A 380 -11.50 -13.04 -0.94
C SER A 380 -12.66 -13.81 -0.30
N PHE A 381 -12.80 -13.74 1.02
CA PHE A 381 -13.86 -14.44 1.73
C PHE A 381 -14.94 -13.50 2.22
N SER A 382 -16.19 -13.96 2.12
CA SER A 382 -17.36 -13.32 2.68
C SER A 382 -18.51 -14.34 2.70
N SER A 383 -19.73 -13.88 2.95
CA SER A 383 -20.97 -14.63 2.86
C SER A 383 -21.20 -15.26 1.50
N ASP A 384 -21.65 -16.51 1.52
CA ASP A 384 -22.07 -17.23 0.33
C ASP A 384 -23.12 -16.43 -0.44
N GLY A 385 -22.91 -16.27 -1.76
CA GLY A 385 -23.75 -15.48 -2.65
C GLY A 385 -23.46 -13.97 -2.68
N TYR A 386 -22.54 -13.47 -1.87
CA TYR A 386 -22.12 -12.06 -1.90
C TYR A 386 -20.93 -11.83 -2.82
N MET A 387 -20.80 -10.59 -3.32
CA MET A 387 -19.91 -10.24 -4.43
C MET A 387 -18.43 -10.54 -4.14
N ASN A 388 -18.01 -10.38 -2.88
CA ASN A 388 -16.62 -10.54 -2.48
C ASN A 388 -16.30 -11.94 -1.93
N ASN A 389 -17.25 -12.87 -1.92
CA ASN A 389 -16.94 -14.29 -1.67
C ASN A 389 -16.52 -14.95 -2.99
N ARG A 390 -15.26 -14.73 -3.39
CA ARG A 390 -14.75 -15.15 -4.69
C ARG A 390 -13.24 -15.34 -4.66
N GLU A 391 -12.74 -16.09 -5.63
CA GLU A 391 -11.32 -16.35 -5.78
C GLU A 391 -10.77 -15.81 -7.09
N TRP A 392 -9.46 -15.58 -7.11
CA TRP A 392 -8.76 -15.29 -8.35
C TRP A 392 -8.79 -16.54 -9.23
N SER A 393 -9.53 -16.47 -10.34
CA SER A 393 -9.91 -17.59 -11.20
C SER A 393 -8.73 -18.45 -11.66
N GLU A 394 -7.58 -17.81 -11.91
CA GLU A 394 -6.34 -18.47 -12.30
C GLU A 394 -5.86 -19.47 -11.24
N SER A 395 -6.10 -19.17 -9.96
CA SER A 395 -5.69 -19.99 -8.82
C SER A 395 -6.77 -20.95 -8.29
N SER A 396 -7.85 -21.13 -9.06
CA SER A 396 -8.95 -22.04 -8.72
C SER A 396 -8.49 -23.48 -8.54
N ASN A 397 -7.56 -23.93 -9.39
CA ASN A 397 -7.03 -25.29 -9.46
C ASN A 397 -5.63 -25.44 -8.82
N GLY A 398 -5.24 -24.54 -7.92
CA GLY A 398 -3.94 -24.58 -7.24
C GLY A 398 -3.15 -23.28 -7.39
N LEU A 399 -1.88 -23.29 -6.97
CA LEU A 399 -1.05 -22.09 -7.01
C LEU A 399 -0.55 -21.78 -8.42
N VAL A 400 -0.56 -20.51 -8.78
CA VAL A 400 -0.09 -20.01 -10.09
C VAL A 400 1.21 -19.25 -9.92
N ARG A 401 2.22 -19.55 -10.74
CA ARG A 401 3.47 -18.79 -10.76
C ARG A 401 3.20 -17.35 -11.23
N ILE A 402 3.48 -16.39 -10.36
CA ILE A 402 3.12 -14.97 -10.57
C ILE A 402 3.92 -14.31 -11.69
N GLY A 403 5.15 -14.78 -11.95
CA GLY A 403 5.99 -14.30 -13.04
C GLY A 403 5.61 -14.81 -14.44
N ASN A 404 4.62 -15.72 -14.54
CA ASN A 404 4.09 -16.10 -15.85
C ASN A 404 3.38 -14.89 -16.48
N GLU A 405 3.41 -14.83 -17.82
CA GLU A 405 2.88 -13.71 -18.58
C GLU A 405 1.42 -13.38 -18.19
N GLY A 406 1.17 -12.09 -17.90
CA GLY A 406 -0.13 -11.56 -17.49
C GLY A 406 -0.63 -11.96 -16.09
N LYS A 407 -0.01 -12.95 -15.41
CA LYS A 407 -0.54 -13.47 -14.14
C LYS A 407 -0.44 -12.47 -13.00
N ARG A 408 0.67 -11.74 -12.89
CA ARG A 408 0.80 -10.65 -11.91
C ARG A 408 -0.26 -9.56 -12.10
N ASP A 409 -0.45 -9.13 -13.33
CA ASP A 409 -1.43 -8.08 -13.65
C ASP A 409 -2.85 -8.55 -13.37
N SER A 410 -3.17 -9.80 -13.72
CA SER A 410 -4.46 -10.42 -13.43
C SER A 410 -4.73 -10.55 -11.92
N ALA A 411 -3.71 -10.92 -11.14
CA ALA A 411 -3.81 -11.01 -9.68
C ALA A 411 -4.07 -9.63 -9.03
N ILE A 412 -3.33 -8.60 -9.46
CA ILE A 412 -3.52 -7.22 -9.02
C ILE A 412 -4.91 -6.72 -9.42
N ALA A 413 -5.34 -6.96 -10.67
CA ALA A 413 -6.66 -6.60 -11.14
C ALA A 413 -7.77 -7.24 -10.30
N PHE A 414 -7.65 -8.53 -9.94
CA PHE A 414 -8.59 -9.20 -9.05
C PHE A 414 -8.72 -8.47 -7.71
N VAL A 415 -7.59 -8.15 -7.05
CA VAL A 415 -7.58 -7.44 -5.76
C VAL A 415 -8.20 -6.04 -5.89
N ASN A 416 -7.91 -5.33 -6.97
CA ASN A 416 -8.46 -3.98 -7.18
C ASN A 416 -9.97 -3.97 -7.47
N THR A 417 -10.60 -5.13 -7.68
CA THR A 417 -12.07 -5.20 -7.83
C THR A 417 -12.83 -5.35 -6.51
N LEU A 418 -12.13 -5.48 -5.37
CA LEU A 418 -12.77 -5.81 -4.09
C LEU A 418 -13.68 -4.70 -3.56
N ASP A 419 -13.52 -3.46 -4.02
CA ASP A 419 -14.36 -2.31 -3.65
C ASP A 419 -15.31 -1.82 -4.76
N ASP A 420 -15.38 -2.49 -5.92
CA ASP A 420 -16.20 -2.07 -7.08
C ASP A 420 -17.72 -2.08 -6.82
N SER A 421 -18.16 -2.93 -5.90
CA SER A 421 -19.60 -3.14 -5.65
C SER A 421 -20.12 -2.34 -4.46
N LYS A 422 -21.43 -2.12 -4.38
CA LYS A 422 -22.04 -1.48 -3.21
C LYS A 422 -21.69 -2.25 -1.94
N VAL A 423 -21.26 -1.55 -0.89
CA VAL A 423 -20.80 -2.14 0.38
C VAL A 423 -21.82 -3.11 1.01
N THR A 424 -23.12 -2.86 0.82
CA THR A 424 -24.19 -3.73 1.32
C THR A 424 -24.27 -5.09 0.61
N LYS A 425 -23.58 -5.25 -0.54
CA LYS A 425 -23.42 -6.50 -1.27
C LYS A 425 -22.10 -7.22 -0.98
N TRP A 426 -21.30 -6.72 -0.04
CA TRP A 426 -20.03 -7.34 0.32
C TRP A 426 -20.22 -8.54 1.23
N GLY A 427 -21.22 -8.53 2.12
CA GLY A 427 -21.59 -9.66 3.00
C GLY A 427 -20.93 -9.60 4.36
N GLY A 428 -21.12 -10.65 5.17
CA GLY A 428 -20.45 -10.86 6.45
C GLY A 428 -19.23 -11.77 6.36
N THR A 429 -18.42 -11.76 7.43
CA THR A 429 -17.13 -12.45 7.59
C THR A 429 -17.31 -13.97 7.77
N TYR A 430 -17.00 -14.74 6.72
CA TYR A 430 -16.98 -16.21 6.75
C TYR A 430 -15.70 -16.77 6.10
N PRO A 431 -14.60 -16.89 6.87
CA PRO A 431 -13.29 -17.24 6.31
C PRO A 431 -13.12 -18.73 6.02
N TRP A 432 -14.05 -19.59 6.47
CA TRP A 432 -13.84 -21.04 6.57
C TRP A 432 -13.49 -21.73 5.26
N LYS A 433 -14.17 -21.38 4.16
CA LYS A 433 -13.87 -21.96 2.84
C LYS A 433 -12.50 -21.55 2.33
N ALA A 434 -12.10 -20.29 2.55
CA ALA A 434 -10.79 -19.80 2.14
C ALA A 434 -9.66 -20.43 2.95
N ILE A 435 -9.85 -20.57 4.27
CA ILE A 435 -8.88 -21.25 5.14
C ILE A 435 -8.77 -22.72 4.76
N GLN A 436 -9.91 -23.44 4.67
CA GLN A 436 -9.89 -24.87 4.33
C GLN A 436 -9.21 -25.12 2.98
N LYS A 437 -9.48 -24.28 1.97
CA LYS A 437 -8.81 -24.39 0.66
C LYS A 437 -7.28 -24.29 0.76
N ALA A 438 -6.75 -23.49 1.68
CA ALA A 438 -5.31 -23.41 1.90
C ALA A 438 -4.74 -24.67 2.59
N PHE A 439 -5.49 -25.25 3.52
CA PHE A 439 -5.11 -26.53 4.14
C PHE A 439 -5.17 -27.68 3.13
N ASP A 440 -6.21 -27.76 2.30
CA ASP A 440 -6.42 -28.80 1.29
C ASP A 440 -5.38 -28.73 0.16
N ASP A 441 -4.89 -27.54 -0.19
CA ASP A 441 -3.85 -27.38 -1.22
C ASP A 441 -2.47 -27.73 -0.68
N THR A 442 -2.14 -29.02 -0.70
CA THR A 442 -0.87 -29.57 -0.23
C THR A 442 0.37 -28.87 -0.81
N GLU A 443 0.30 -28.22 -1.99
CA GLU A 443 1.44 -27.47 -2.51
C GLU A 443 1.75 -26.22 -1.67
N THR A 444 0.73 -25.58 -1.11
CA THR A 444 0.83 -24.37 -0.29
C THR A 444 1.61 -24.68 1.00
N ASP A 445 2.58 -23.85 1.35
CA ASP A 445 3.29 -23.95 2.63
C ASP A 445 3.07 -22.75 3.55
N THR A 446 2.53 -21.64 3.03
CA THR A 446 2.25 -20.44 3.82
C THR A 446 0.89 -19.85 3.43
N LEU A 447 0.06 -19.58 4.43
CA LEU A 447 -1.18 -18.83 4.31
C LEU A 447 -0.98 -17.46 4.98
N TYR A 448 -1.35 -16.39 4.28
CA TYR A 448 -1.54 -15.07 4.86
C TYR A 448 -3.03 -14.77 4.95
N LEU A 449 -3.55 -14.70 6.17
CA LEU A 449 -4.96 -14.50 6.47
C LEU A 449 -5.18 -13.08 7.02
N MET A 450 -6.01 -12.29 6.36
CA MET A 450 -6.32 -10.93 6.80
C MET A 450 -7.80 -10.75 7.05
N SER A 451 -8.16 -10.21 8.20
CA SER A 451 -9.54 -9.87 8.56
C SER A 451 -9.58 -8.63 9.44
N ASP A 452 -10.69 -7.89 9.40
CA ASP A 452 -10.92 -6.78 10.31
C ASP A 452 -11.68 -7.16 11.58
N GLY A 453 -11.93 -8.45 11.81
CA GLY A 453 -12.61 -8.87 13.02
C GLY A 453 -12.88 -10.36 13.16
N GLN A 454 -14.00 -10.65 13.84
CA GLN A 454 -14.45 -11.99 14.14
C GLN A 454 -15.40 -12.52 13.04
N PRO A 455 -15.39 -13.84 12.76
CA PRO A 455 -16.40 -14.47 11.93
C PRO A 455 -17.82 -14.18 12.43
N ASN A 456 -18.80 -14.10 11.53
CA ASN A 456 -20.20 -14.02 11.96
C ASN A 456 -20.75 -15.36 12.44
N ARG A 457 -20.20 -16.48 11.95
CA ARG A 457 -20.57 -17.85 12.33
C ARG A 457 -19.33 -18.69 12.57
N ASP A 458 -19.45 -19.66 13.45
CA ASP A 458 -18.49 -20.74 13.61
C ASP A 458 -18.42 -21.63 12.35
N ARG A 459 -17.47 -22.56 12.34
CA ARG A 459 -17.25 -23.51 11.23
C ARG A 459 -18.45 -24.42 10.92
N ASN A 460 -19.32 -24.65 11.90
CA ASN A 460 -20.50 -25.51 11.80
C ASN A 460 -21.76 -24.71 11.43
N GLY A 461 -21.65 -23.39 11.22
CA GLY A 461 -22.76 -22.51 10.87
C GLY A 461 -23.54 -21.95 12.07
N GLY A 462 -23.12 -22.25 13.30
CA GLY A 462 -23.61 -21.64 14.53
C GLY A 462 -23.11 -20.20 14.69
N GLY A 463 -23.71 -19.42 15.60
CA GLY A 463 -23.25 -18.05 15.86
C GLY A 463 -21.86 -18.04 16.50
N TRP A 464 -20.96 -17.18 16.02
CA TRP A 464 -19.62 -17.09 16.58
C TRP A 464 -19.62 -16.52 18.00
N SER A 465 -18.76 -17.08 18.85
CA SER A 465 -18.56 -16.63 20.23
C SER A 465 -17.11 -16.82 20.68
N ASN A 466 -16.77 -16.26 21.85
CA ASN A 466 -15.45 -16.43 22.45
C ASN A 466 -15.10 -17.90 22.78
N TRP A 467 -16.10 -18.78 22.90
CA TRP A 467 -15.90 -20.22 23.12
C TRP A 467 -15.33 -20.94 21.88
N ASP A 468 -15.50 -20.35 20.71
CA ASP A 468 -15.11 -20.94 19.42
C ASP A 468 -13.64 -20.68 19.05
N HIS A 469 -12.99 -19.76 19.77
CA HIS A 469 -11.61 -19.34 19.48
C HIS A 469 -10.64 -20.52 19.52
N GLN A 470 -10.60 -21.22 20.66
CA GLN A 470 -9.67 -22.32 20.91
C GLN A 470 -9.99 -23.52 20.04
N SER A 471 -11.26 -23.93 19.97
CA SER A 471 -11.70 -25.11 19.22
C SER A 471 -11.44 -24.96 17.71
N THR A 472 -11.65 -23.77 17.17
CA THR A 472 -11.36 -23.47 15.75
C THR A 472 -9.87 -23.48 15.45
N ALA A 473 -9.06 -22.86 16.31
CA ALA A 473 -7.61 -22.86 16.16
C ALA A 473 -7.02 -24.27 16.27
N ASP A 474 -7.51 -25.07 17.24
CA ASP A 474 -7.11 -26.47 17.41
C ASP A 474 -7.51 -27.33 16.21
N TYR A 475 -8.71 -27.13 15.65
CA TYR A 475 -9.12 -27.84 14.45
C TYR A 475 -8.10 -27.66 13.31
N TYR A 476 -7.80 -26.42 12.93
CA TYR A 476 -6.92 -26.16 11.79
C TYR A 476 -5.45 -26.52 12.11
N ALA A 477 -5.02 -26.36 13.36
CA ALA A 477 -3.72 -26.86 13.79
C ALA A 477 -3.63 -28.39 13.65
N ASN A 478 -4.71 -29.13 13.91
CA ASN A 478 -4.73 -30.57 13.75
C ASN A 478 -4.72 -31.01 12.29
N GLU A 479 -5.31 -30.24 11.37
CA GLU A 479 -5.23 -30.49 9.91
C GLU A 479 -3.79 -30.40 9.36
N ASN A 480 -2.89 -29.75 10.10
CA ASN A 480 -1.46 -29.74 9.77
C ASN A 480 -0.73 -31.04 10.15
N HIS A 481 -1.32 -31.90 10.98
CA HIS A 481 -0.72 -33.19 11.30
C HIS A 481 -0.64 -34.07 10.06
N ASP A 482 0.54 -34.62 9.80
CA ASP A 482 0.83 -35.51 8.66
C ASP A 482 0.60 -34.90 7.27
N ARG A 483 0.40 -33.58 7.21
CA ARG A 483 0.23 -32.85 5.95
C ARG A 483 1.50 -32.95 5.13
N ASN A 484 1.41 -33.61 3.98
CA ASN A 484 2.56 -33.87 3.12
C ASN A 484 2.27 -33.48 1.67
N HIS A 485 3.34 -33.17 0.94
CA HIS A 485 3.29 -32.89 -0.50
C HIS A 485 4.44 -33.62 -1.19
N ASN A 486 4.11 -34.54 -2.09
CA ASN A 486 5.07 -35.42 -2.76
C ASN A 486 5.99 -36.17 -1.78
N GLY A 487 5.40 -36.72 -0.70
CA GLY A 487 6.12 -37.52 0.30
C GLY A 487 7.04 -36.72 1.23
N LYS A 488 6.96 -35.38 1.21
CA LYS A 488 7.68 -34.51 2.14
C LYS A 488 6.69 -33.81 3.07
N ASP A 489 7.03 -33.78 4.36
CA ASP A 489 6.30 -32.99 5.34
C ASP A 489 6.18 -31.53 4.89
N ARG A 490 4.99 -30.98 5.07
CA ARG A 490 4.54 -29.71 4.52
C ARG A 490 3.45 -29.14 5.42
N ALA A 491 3.72 -28.96 6.71
CA ALA A 491 2.84 -28.17 7.55
C ALA A 491 2.62 -26.77 6.96
N LEU A 492 1.38 -26.28 7.00
CA LEU A 492 1.01 -24.94 6.55
C LEU A 492 1.31 -23.93 7.66
N ILE A 493 2.12 -22.93 7.36
CA ILE A 493 2.36 -21.79 8.27
C ILE A 493 1.27 -20.75 8.05
N VAL A 494 0.48 -20.42 9.08
CA VAL A 494 -0.59 -19.42 8.98
C VAL A 494 -0.15 -18.11 9.62
N ASN A 495 0.21 -17.13 8.81
CA ASN A 495 0.39 -15.75 9.26
C ASN A 495 -0.95 -15.04 9.22
N SER A 496 -1.33 -14.35 10.29
CA SER A 496 -2.60 -13.65 10.36
C SER A 496 -2.43 -12.18 10.72
N THR A 497 -3.27 -11.34 10.12
CA THR A 497 -3.32 -9.90 10.40
C THR A 497 -4.74 -9.49 10.75
N SER A 498 -4.93 -8.85 11.91
CA SER A 498 -6.21 -8.24 12.29
C SER A 498 -6.21 -6.72 12.08
N LEU A 499 -7.25 -6.19 11.45
CA LEU A 499 -7.39 -4.76 11.13
C LEU A 499 -8.37 -4.05 12.04
N GLY A 500 -7.84 -3.27 12.98
CA GLY A 500 -8.61 -2.39 13.84
C GLY A 500 -9.34 -3.08 15.00
N LEU A 501 -9.39 -4.42 15.04
CA LEU A 501 -9.96 -5.21 16.13
C LEU A 501 -9.00 -6.34 16.55
N GLU A 502 -8.91 -6.59 17.85
CA GLU A 502 -8.24 -7.76 18.41
C GLU A 502 -8.96 -9.04 17.95
N SER A 503 -8.19 -10.06 17.57
CA SER A 503 -8.76 -11.32 17.09
C SER A 503 -8.01 -12.51 17.67
N ARG A 504 -8.36 -12.86 18.92
CA ARG A 504 -7.68 -13.92 19.68
C ARG A 504 -7.63 -15.27 18.98
N TRP A 505 -8.63 -15.61 18.16
CA TRP A 505 -8.61 -16.87 17.40
C TRP A 505 -7.59 -16.86 16.26
N LEU A 506 -7.38 -15.71 15.59
CA LEU A 506 -6.34 -15.54 14.58
C LEU A 506 -4.95 -15.68 15.22
N GLU A 507 -4.76 -15.04 16.37
CA GLU A 507 -3.54 -15.17 17.16
C GLU A 507 -3.24 -16.63 17.52
N MET A 508 -4.21 -17.33 18.13
CA MET A 508 -4.07 -18.75 18.49
C MET A 508 -3.79 -19.63 17.28
N LEU A 509 -4.45 -19.38 16.14
CA LEU A 509 -4.23 -20.14 14.92
C LEU A 509 -2.80 -19.94 14.39
N SER A 510 -2.33 -18.70 14.35
CA SER A 510 -0.95 -18.40 13.95
C SER A 510 0.07 -19.05 14.87
N GLU A 511 -0.08 -18.91 16.18
CA GLU A 511 0.82 -19.54 17.16
C GLU A 511 0.89 -21.06 16.98
N LYS A 512 -0.26 -21.73 16.81
CA LYS A 512 -0.34 -23.19 16.67
C LYS A 512 0.20 -23.72 15.35
N THR A 513 0.24 -22.87 14.32
CA THR A 513 0.74 -23.21 12.98
C THR A 513 2.14 -22.66 12.72
N GLN A 514 2.85 -22.22 13.77
CA GLN A 514 4.20 -21.62 13.69
C GLN A 514 4.26 -20.33 12.84
N GLY A 515 3.12 -19.70 12.61
CA GLY A 515 3.03 -18.40 11.94
C GLY A 515 3.07 -17.24 12.91
N TYR A 516 3.00 -16.05 12.34
CA TYR A 516 3.01 -14.79 13.09
C TYR A 516 1.63 -14.13 13.10
N TYR A 517 1.26 -13.56 14.24
CA TYR A 517 0.08 -12.71 14.39
C TYR A 517 0.46 -11.24 14.44
N ASN A 518 -0.16 -10.44 13.58
CA ASN A 518 -0.04 -8.99 13.57
C ASN A 518 -1.38 -8.34 13.87
N GLN A 519 -1.42 -7.42 14.82
CA GLN A 519 -2.61 -6.63 15.11
C GLN A 519 -2.33 -5.17 14.76
N ILE A 520 -3.16 -4.62 13.89
CA ILE A 520 -3.06 -3.24 13.43
C ILE A 520 -4.17 -2.45 14.12
N ASP A 521 -3.86 -1.82 15.25
CA ASP A 521 -4.81 -1.00 16.01
C ASP A 521 -4.19 0.25 16.66
N LYS A 522 -5.00 0.98 17.43
CA LYS A 522 -4.62 2.22 18.10
C LYS A 522 -3.70 2.02 19.31
N GLU A 523 -3.68 0.84 19.93
CA GLU A 523 -3.09 0.60 21.27
C GLU A 523 -1.73 -0.09 21.19
N ASN A 524 -1.50 -0.99 20.23
CA ASN A 524 -0.18 -1.59 19.96
C ASN A 524 0.90 -0.56 19.54
N LEU A 525 0.48 0.68 19.31
CA LEU A 525 1.33 1.83 19.02
C LEU A 525 1.86 2.56 20.26
N GLN A 526 1.32 2.28 21.44
CA GLN A 526 1.80 2.85 22.69
C GLN A 526 2.87 1.97 23.36
N GLU A 527 2.82 0.64 23.20
CA GLU A 527 3.66 -0.26 24.00
C GLU A 527 5.04 -0.59 23.40
N ASN A 528 5.26 -0.42 22.09
CA ASN A 528 6.60 -0.59 21.49
C ASN A 528 7.41 0.71 21.56
N SER A 529 7.76 1.08 22.80
CA SER A 529 8.73 2.12 23.18
C SER A 529 10.16 1.62 23.15
#